data_AF-A0A933T9L3-F1
#
_entry.id   AF-A0A933T9L3-F1
#
_cell.length_a   1.000
_cell.length_b   1.000
_cell.length_c   1.000
_cell.angle_alpha   90.00
_cell.angle_beta   90.00
_cell.angle_gamma   90.00
#
_symmetry.space_group_name_H-M   'P 1'
#
loop_
_entity.id
_entity.type
_entity.pdbx_description
1 polymer ?
#
loop_
_entity_poly.entity_id
_entity_poly.type
_entity_poly.pdbx_seq_one_letter_code
_entity_poly.pdbx_strand_id
1 'polypeptide(L)'
;MKNKTLIIIGAGMSVNLGMPTTQDINRAIDLLLDVDNKKAPTTIDMRLTKIADEIHRLKFTKEARKDFITTLSILLDGDGAKDIKTSYDTKRKALDDYKKLFKRHISGVKIPSLEHHLEYLHQTYDLLSLKSIIYSLKQTAGSDSEVDIVDILTTIQHAIAGNVSIPTKEIFPDEAKATKNIYYCDRKRLVGALNIYKLLVYKLFKHSLRNIKTSDIGKYEKFYHEIAEQFSGVGKLINPKTAVQRQEYLSSIAYITYNWDPIAPFLTMKVNQKINRSLSSSSKKGVCRKIYIDFGVPFAGIKLSGDHVGMAVYSFSEDAAFHINEFTRNSYAAGSKGDKKSKLLVKLMKLFVPHGLFNVRVCPRCQNGFLIIPENIGKIDFKQIANLFTPDPIPSQDDLKFISGGTYNHVLSNYKKGLPDELTCPSCEHPVYFDNSFMEIQSILKQDKPASINKIHFDYGDFFSQADHIISIGYSFPKDDIVNSVFLKTMKIRMDEKGTDCKLTYIGSPTTKYGTEPWYKLKDVRKLAVKLADDKTLQTIEMILKLFKEDNVRLSFKGFPGIADSVKMKDILNWEK
;
A
#
# COMPACT_ATOMS: atom_id res chain seq x y z
N MET A 1 26.50 -14.42 -14.17
CA MET A 1 25.58 -13.38 -13.65
C MET A 1 25.56 -13.49 -12.13
N LYS A 2 25.52 -12.38 -11.38
CA LYS A 2 25.34 -12.45 -9.91
C LYS A 2 23.95 -13.03 -9.61
N ASN A 3 23.83 -13.91 -8.61
CA ASN A 3 22.54 -14.44 -8.15
C ASN A 3 21.57 -13.28 -7.89
N LYS A 4 20.41 -13.29 -8.54
CA LYS A 4 19.35 -12.30 -8.35
C LYS A 4 18.39 -12.75 -7.25
N THR A 5 18.20 -11.91 -6.24
CA THR A 5 17.24 -12.16 -5.16
C THR A 5 16.07 -11.21 -5.26
N LEU A 6 14.87 -11.74 -5.13
CA LEU A 6 13.65 -10.97 -5.08
C LEU A 6 13.00 -11.11 -3.71
N ILE A 7 12.73 -9.99 -3.04
CA ILE A 7 12.05 -9.98 -1.74
C ILE A 7 10.61 -9.53 -1.96
N ILE A 8 9.66 -10.43 -1.69
CA ILE A 8 8.22 -10.17 -1.75
C ILE A 8 7.72 -9.83 -0.35
N ILE A 9 7.09 -8.67 -0.22
CA ILE A 9 6.54 -8.15 1.02
C ILE A 9 5.01 -8.19 0.93
N GLY A 10 4.41 -8.99 1.80
CA GLY A 10 2.95 -9.05 1.98
C GLY A 10 2.50 -8.45 3.31
N ALA A 11 1.19 -8.51 3.57
CA ALA A 11 0.59 -7.87 4.74
C ALA A 11 1.14 -8.42 6.06
N GLY A 12 1.53 -9.70 6.09
CA GLY A 12 2.15 -10.32 7.25
C GLY A 12 3.49 -9.70 7.67
N MET A 13 4.17 -8.95 6.78
CA MET A 13 5.40 -8.23 7.12
C MET A 13 5.15 -7.17 8.19
N SER A 14 4.02 -6.47 8.17
CA SER A 14 3.74 -5.34 9.06
C SER A 14 2.76 -5.67 10.20
N VAL A 15 2.27 -6.90 10.28
CA VAL A 15 1.32 -7.35 11.34
C VAL A 15 1.85 -7.12 12.75
N ASN A 16 3.13 -7.37 13.00
CA ASN A 16 3.72 -7.16 14.33
C ASN A 16 3.86 -5.68 14.70
N LEU A 17 3.80 -4.79 13.70
CA LEU A 17 3.67 -3.34 13.93
C LEU A 17 2.22 -2.94 14.26
N GLY A 18 1.27 -3.87 14.27
CA GLY A 18 -0.15 -3.59 14.50
C GLY A 18 -0.93 -3.24 13.24
N MET A 19 -0.35 -3.46 12.05
CA MET A 19 -1.06 -3.23 10.79
C MET A 19 -2.07 -4.35 10.49
N PRO A 20 -3.21 -4.02 9.88
CA PRO A 20 -4.21 -5.02 9.52
C PRO A 20 -3.75 -5.85 8.32
N THR A 21 -4.14 -7.13 8.31
CA THR A 21 -4.05 -8.00 7.13
C THR A 21 -5.21 -7.74 6.17
N THR A 22 -5.14 -8.27 4.94
CA THR A 22 -6.28 -8.32 4.02
C THR A 22 -7.54 -8.88 4.67
N GLN A 23 -7.41 -9.97 5.44
CA GLN A 23 -8.56 -10.61 6.10
C GLN A 23 -9.17 -9.69 7.17
N ASP A 24 -8.32 -8.99 7.93
CA ASP A 24 -8.77 -8.00 8.91
C ASP A 24 -9.52 -6.85 8.22
N ILE A 25 -9.03 -6.38 7.07
CA ILE A 25 -9.67 -5.31 6.30
C ILE A 25 -11.03 -5.77 5.80
N ASN A 26 -11.10 -6.94 5.15
CA ASN A 26 -12.34 -7.47 4.61
C ASN A 26 -13.41 -7.61 5.70
N ARG A 27 -13.03 -8.23 6.83
CA ARG A 27 -13.94 -8.38 7.98
C ARG A 27 -14.34 -7.04 8.58
N ALA A 28 -13.40 -6.08 8.69
CA ALA A 28 -13.71 -4.75 9.20
C ALA A 28 -14.71 -4.01 8.30
N ILE A 29 -14.57 -4.11 6.98
CA ILE A 29 -15.49 -3.51 6.01
C ILE A 29 -16.88 -4.16 6.11
N ASP A 30 -16.96 -5.49 6.17
CA ASP A 30 -18.24 -6.19 6.36
C ASP A 30 -18.98 -5.72 7.61
N LEU A 31 -18.26 -5.66 8.74
CA LEU A 31 -18.80 -5.20 10.02
C LEU A 31 -19.18 -3.72 10.00
N LEU A 32 -18.39 -2.88 9.32
CA LEU A 32 -18.63 -1.44 9.24
C LEU A 32 -19.86 -1.10 8.39
N LEU A 33 -20.14 -1.91 7.37
CA LEU A 33 -21.28 -1.69 6.48
C LEU A 33 -22.59 -2.28 7.04
N ASP A 34 -22.50 -3.25 7.96
CA ASP A 34 -23.61 -3.86 8.73
C ASP A 34 -24.82 -4.25 7.88
N VAL A 35 -24.57 -4.80 6.69
CA VAL A 35 -25.64 -5.21 5.77
C VAL A 35 -26.35 -6.51 6.19
N ASP A 36 -25.77 -7.26 7.12
CA ASP A 36 -26.25 -8.59 7.53
C ASP A 36 -27.25 -8.52 8.71
N ASN A 37 -27.33 -7.40 9.42
CA ASN A 37 -28.18 -7.29 10.61
C ASN A 37 -29.64 -6.97 10.25
N LYS A 38 -30.40 -8.03 9.96
CA LYS A 38 -31.81 -7.96 9.55
C LYS A 38 -32.78 -7.49 10.65
N LYS A 39 -32.34 -7.39 11.92
CA LYS A 39 -33.25 -7.19 13.07
C LYS A 39 -33.28 -5.76 13.60
N ALA A 40 -32.16 -5.03 13.55
CA ALA A 40 -32.11 -3.63 13.96
C ALA A 40 -30.91 -2.91 13.32
N PRO A 41 -31.08 -1.66 12.83
CA PRO A 41 -29.96 -0.84 12.40
C PRO A 41 -28.98 -0.63 13.56
N THR A 42 -27.68 -0.85 13.34
CA THR A 42 -26.68 -0.52 14.35
C THR A 42 -26.06 0.86 14.11
N THR A 43 -25.75 1.54 15.20
CA THR A 43 -24.97 2.78 15.12
C THR A 43 -23.56 2.49 14.62
N ILE A 44 -22.91 3.50 14.04
CA ILE A 44 -21.53 3.43 13.58
C ILE A 44 -20.62 3.08 14.76
N ASP A 45 -20.87 3.64 15.95
CA ASP A 45 -20.05 3.35 17.13
C ASP A 45 -20.16 1.89 17.59
N MET A 46 -21.36 1.30 17.54
CA MET A 46 -21.56 -0.12 17.83
C MET A 46 -20.79 -1.02 16.85
N ARG A 47 -20.80 -0.70 15.56
CA ARG A 47 -20.01 -1.41 14.55
C ARG A 47 -18.51 -1.32 14.83
N LEU A 48 -18.01 -0.13 15.15
CA LEU A 48 -16.60 0.08 15.48
C LEU A 48 -16.18 -0.68 16.75
N THR A 49 -17.07 -0.78 17.74
CA THR A 49 -16.86 -1.62 18.92
C THR A 49 -16.76 -3.09 18.53
N LYS A 50 -17.70 -3.59 17.74
CA LYS A 50 -17.67 -4.97 17.24
C LYS A 50 -16.39 -5.27 16.44
N ILE A 51 -15.92 -4.34 15.62
CA ILE A 51 -14.63 -4.48 14.90
C ILE A 51 -13.47 -4.57 15.88
N ALA A 52 -13.43 -3.72 16.91
CA ALA A 52 -12.35 -3.76 17.91
C ALA A 52 -12.35 -5.06 18.72
N ASP A 53 -13.53 -5.62 19.00
CA ASP A 53 -13.71 -6.87 19.74
C ASP A 53 -13.31 -8.09 18.90
N GLU A 54 -13.72 -8.15 17.63
CA GLU A 54 -13.43 -9.27 16.73
C GLU A 54 -12.02 -9.21 16.13
N ILE A 55 -11.48 -8.01 15.92
CA ILE A 55 -10.22 -7.76 15.21
C ILE A 55 -9.27 -7.00 16.13
N HIS A 56 -8.65 -7.72 17.07
CA HIS A 56 -7.76 -7.17 18.12
C HIS A 56 -6.62 -6.25 17.64
N ARG A 57 -6.24 -6.30 16.35
CA ARG A 57 -5.25 -5.41 15.74
C ARG A 57 -5.82 -4.02 15.44
N LEU A 58 -7.11 -3.92 15.14
CA LEU A 58 -7.79 -2.67 14.85
C LEU A 58 -8.33 -2.07 16.15
N LYS A 59 -7.55 -1.15 16.72
CA LYS A 59 -7.96 -0.37 17.90
C LYS A 59 -8.37 1.04 17.46
N PHE A 60 -9.57 1.44 17.84
CA PHE A 60 -10.08 2.78 17.57
C PHE A 60 -9.99 3.64 18.83
N THR A 61 -9.11 4.65 18.78
CA THR A 61 -9.11 5.74 19.77
C THR A 61 -10.42 6.53 19.69
N LYS A 62 -10.67 7.38 20.68
CA LYS A 62 -11.83 8.29 20.66
C LYS A 62 -11.85 9.17 19.40
N GLU A 63 -10.68 9.61 18.96
CA GLU A 63 -10.48 10.44 17.78
C GLU A 63 -10.75 9.64 16.49
N ALA A 64 -10.27 8.40 16.42
CA ALA A 64 -10.54 7.51 15.29
C ALA A 64 -12.04 7.21 15.16
N ARG A 65 -12.72 6.93 16.29
CA ARG A 65 -14.18 6.71 16.30
C ARG A 65 -14.94 7.92 15.76
N LYS A 66 -14.60 9.11 16.24
CA LYS A 66 -15.21 10.36 15.77
C LYS A 66 -14.99 10.59 14.26
N ASP A 67 -13.78 10.29 13.76
CA ASP A 67 -13.48 10.40 12.33
C ASP A 67 -14.36 9.49 11.48
N PHE A 68 -14.50 8.21 11.86
CA PHE A 68 -15.38 7.27 11.16
C PHE A 68 -16.85 7.69 11.24
N ILE A 69 -17.34 8.07 12.42
CA ILE A 69 -18.73 8.53 12.61
C ILE A 69 -19.02 9.73 11.71
N THR A 70 -18.13 10.73 11.72
CA THR A 70 -18.29 11.95 10.91
C THR A 70 -18.25 11.63 9.42
N THR A 71 -17.25 10.85 8.99
CA THR A 71 -17.07 10.45 7.59
C THR A 71 -18.30 9.72 7.06
N LEU A 72 -18.73 8.66 7.75
CA LEU A 72 -19.86 7.84 7.32
C LEU A 72 -21.19 8.62 7.37
N SER A 73 -21.37 9.48 8.36
CA SER A 73 -22.56 10.34 8.44
C SER A 73 -22.63 11.33 7.27
N ILE A 74 -21.52 11.97 6.91
CA ILE A 74 -21.44 12.86 5.74
C ILE A 74 -21.76 12.09 4.44
N LEU A 75 -21.38 10.80 4.39
CA LEU A 75 -21.60 9.89 3.27
C LEU A 75 -22.93 9.13 3.32
N LEU A 76 -23.93 9.64 4.06
CA LEU A 76 -25.31 9.10 4.10
C LEU A 76 -25.45 7.71 4.72
N ASP A 77 -24.55 7.31 5.62
CA ASP A 77 -24.73 6.06 6.38
C ASP A 77 -26.01 6.08 7.24
N GLY A 78 -26.31 7.24 7.82
CA GLY A 78 -27.50 7.50 8.62
C GLY A 78 -27.42 7.07 10.09
N ASP A 79 -26.32 6.45 10.53
CA ASP A 79 -26.06 6.09 11.94
C ASP A 79 -27.21 5.32 12.61
N GLY A 80 -27.68 4.27 11.95
CA GLY A 80 -28.85 3.50 12.40
C GLY A 80 -30.20 4.03 11.89
N ALA A 81 -30.18 4.90 10.87
CA ALA A 81 -31.36 5.35 10.16
C ALA A 81 -32.17 4.17 9.58
N LYS A 82 -33.50 4.31 9.62
CA LYS A 82 -34.44 3.33 9.04
C LYS A 82 -34.99 3.75 7.67
N ASP A 83 -34.78 5.02 7.29
CA ASP A 83 -35.20 5.66 6.07
C ASP A 83 -34.16 6.69 5.59
N ILE A 84 -34.24 7.08 4.32
CA ILE A 84 -33.31 8.02 3.67
C ILE A 84 -33.40 9.42 4.28
N LYS A 85 -34.60 9.82 4.71
CA LYS A 85 -34.85 11.15 5.29
C LYS A 85 -34.03 11.34 6.57
N THR A 86 -34.07 10.36 7.46
CA THR A 86 -33.28 10.32 8.69
C THR A 86 -31.79 10.32 8.37
N SER A 87 -31.36 9.61 7.32
CA SER A 87 -29.97 9.64 6.87
C SER A 87 -29.53 11.05 6.40
N TYR A 88 -30.38 11.76 5.65
CA TYR A 88 -30.12 13.15 5.26
C TYR A 88 -30.08 14.11 6.45
N ASP A 89 -30.93 13.94 7.46
CA ASP A 89 -30.91 14.75 8.67
C ASP A 89 -29.62 14.52 9.49
N THR A 90 -29.18 13.26 9.61
CA THR A 90 -27.88 12.90 10.20
C THR A 90 -26.72 13.53 9.42
N LYS A 91 -26.74 13.47 8.08
CA LYS A 91 -25.74 14.13 7.23
C LYS A 91 -25.70 15.64 7.48
N ARG A 92 -26.85 16.33 7.51
CA ARG A 92 -26.92 17.78 7.73
C ARG A 92 -26.26 18.17 9.05
N LYS A 93 -26.59 17.46 10.13
CA LYS A 93 -25.98 17.67 11.44
C LYS A 93 -24.46 17.44 11.41
N ALA A 94 -24.01 16.34 10.80
CA ALA A 94 -22.59 16.03 10.69
C ALA A 94 -21.82 17.08 9.88
N LEU A 95 -22.40 17.61 8.79
CA LEU A 95 -21.82 18.70 8.01
C LEU A 95 -21.66 19.97 8.86
N ASP A 96 -22.67 20.36 9.62
CA ASP A 96 -22.61 21.55 10.46
C ASP A 96 -21.56 21.43 11.57
N ASP A 97 -21.49 20.27 12.22
CA ASP A 97 -20.50 20.01 13.26
C ASP A 97 -19.08 19.95 12.68
N TYR A 98 -18.93 19.37 11.48
CA TYR A 98 -17.65 19.31 10.80
C TYR A 98 -17.18 20.69 10.31
N LYS A 99 -18.07 21.54 9.76
CA LYS A 99 -17.76 22.93 9.40
C LYS A 99 -17.23 23.72 10.61
N LYS A 100 -17.87 23.56 11.79
CA LYS A 100 -17.40 24.19 13.05
C LYS A 100 -16.03 23.68 13.47
N LEU A 101 -15.80 22.36 13.38
CA LEU A 101 -14.50 21.75 13.68
C LEU A 101 -13.41 22.28 12.74
N PHE A 102 -13.68 22.34 11.45
CA PHE A 102 -12.75 22.82 10.43
C PHE A 102 -12.38 24.29 10.66
N LYS A 103 -13.39 25.16 10.87
CA LYS A 103 -13.19 26.58 11.17
C LYS A 103 -12.36 26.82 12.44
N ARG A 104 -12.50 25.96 13.45
CA ARG A 104 -11.74 26.05 14.70
C ARG A 104 -10.24 25.84 14.48
N HIS A 105 -9.85 24.99 13.54
CA HIS A 105 -8.46 24.64 13.30
C HIS A 105 -7.84 25.40 12.12
N ILE A 106 -8.61 25.68 11.07
CA ILE A 106 -8.11 26.32 9.84
C ILE A 106 -8.61 27.76 9.77
N SER A 107 -7.78 28.69 10.21
CA SER A 107 -8.07 30.13 10.10
C SER A 107 -8.12 30.58 8.63
N GLY A 108 -9.13 31.38 8.29
CA GLY A 108 -9.32 31.91 6.93
C GLY A 108 -9.91 30.93 5.92
N VAL A 109 -10.53 29.83 6.37
CA VAL A 109 -11.22 28.88 5.48
C VAL A 109 -12.41 29.54 4.75
N LYS A 110 -12.52 29.28 3.44
CA LYS A 110 -13.69 29.60 2.62
C LYS A 110 -14.80 28.58 2.88
N ILE A 111 -15.64 28.84 3.89
CA ILE A 111 -16.73 27.94 4.30
C ILE A 111 -17.66 27.55 3.14
N PRO A 112 -18.12 28.46 2.25
CA PRO A 112 -18.98 28.06 1.13
C PRO A 112 -18.33 27.04 0.19
N SER A 113 -17.02 27.14 -0.01
CA SER A 113 -16.26 26.19 -0.84
C SER A 113 -16.12 24.83 -0.16
N LEU A 114 -15.83 24.83 1.15
CA LEU A 114 -15.80 23.60 1.95
C LEU A 114 -17.17 22.91 1.96
N GLU A 115 -18.24 23.66 2.15
CA GLU A 115 -19.61 23.16 2.13
C GLU A 115 -19.95 22.52 0.79
N HIS A 116 -19.66 23.22 -0.32
CA HIS A 116 -19.81 22.67 -1.65
C HIS A 116 -19.00 21.37 -1.84
N HIS A 117 -17.72 21.34 -1.43
CA HIS A 117 -16.93 20.11 -1.51
C HIS A 117 -17.59 18.94 -0.75
N LEU A 118 -17.94 19.16 0.52
CA LEU A 118 -18.52 18.13 1.39
C LEU A 118 -19.91 17.66 0.93
N GLU A 119 -20.73 18.57 0.41
CA GLU A 119 -22.06 18.23 -0.10
C GLU A 119 -21.98 17.26 -1.27
N TYR A 120 -21.01 17.45 -2.16
CA TYR A 120 -20.86 16.66 -3.38
C TYR A 120 -20.01 15.39 -3.19
N LEU A 121 -19.34 15.21 -2.04
CA LEU A 121 -18.56 14.00 -1.77
C LEU A 121 -19.33 12.70 -1.99
N HIS A 122 -20.61 12.64 -1.61
CA HIS A 122 -21.43 11.43 -1.81
C HIS A 122 -21.64 11.04 -3.29
N GLN A 123 -21.39 11.95 -4.24
CA GLN A 123 -21.44 11.64 -5.67
C GLN A 123 -20.14 10.97 -6.16
N THR A 124 -19.01 11.29 -5.54
CA THR A 124 -17.70 10.67 -5.81
C THR A 124 -17.50 9.40 -4.99
N TYR A 125 -18.10 9.35 -3.80
CA TYR A 125 -18.01 8.29 -2.80
C TYR A 125 -19.45 7.83 -2.46
N ASP A 126 -19.97 6.87 -3.22
CA ASP A 126 -21.38 6.43 -3.13
C ASP A 126 -21.54 5.24 -2.16
N LEU A 127 -21.68 5.55 -0.86
CA LEU A 127 -21.79 4.55 0.21
C LEU A 127 -23.06 3.71 0.08
N LEU A 128 -24.17 4.34 -0.31
CA LEU A 128 -25.47 3.69 -0.44
C LEU A 128 -25.42 2.63 -1.55
N SER A 129 -24.77 2.94 -2.68
CA SER A 129 -24.53 1.94 -3.73
C SER A 129 -23.72 0.76 -3.21
N LEU A 130 -22.60 0.99 -2.54
CA LEU A 130 -21.79 -0.10 -1.99
C LEU A 130 -22.62 -0.99 -1.04
N LYS A 131 -23.35 -0.40 -0.09
CA LYS A 131 -24.23 -1.14 0.82
C LYS A 131 -25.30 -1.93 0.07
N SER A 132 -25.98 -1.32 -0.89
CA SER A 132 -27.08 -1.96 -1.64
C SER A 132 -26.60 -3.13 -2.51
N ILE A 133 -25.41 -3.04 -3.09
CA ILE A 133 -24.79 -4.12 -3.86
C ILE A 133 -24.44 -5.28 -2.94
N ILE A 134 -23.74 -5.02 -1.84
CA ILE A 134 -23.35 -6.07 -0.89
C ILE A 134 -24.61 -6.76 -0.32
N TYR A 135 -25.60 -5.97 0.11
CA TYR A 135 -26.87 -6.50 0.60
C TYR A 135 -27.57 -7.41 -0.43
N SER A 136 -27.65 -6.95 -1.69
CA SER A 136 -28.37 -7.69 -2.74
C SER A 136 -27.65 -8.98 -3.13
N LEU A 137 -26.33 -8.95 -3.24
CA LEU A 137 -25.52 -10.13 -3.58
C LEU A 137 -25.56 -11.18 -2.46
N LYS A 138 -25.38 -10.77 -1.20
CA LYS A 138 -25.47 -11.69 -0.04
C LYS A 138 -26.85 -12.33 0.09
N GLN A 139 -27.94 -11.59 -0.18
CA GLN A 139 -29.30 -12.16 -0.14
C GLN A 139 -29.56 -13.17 -1.27
N THR A 140 -28.93 -12.99 -2.43
CA THR A 140 -29.17 -13.85 -3.60
C THR A 140 -28.45 -15.19 -3.50
N ALA A 141 -27.31 -15.24 -2.80
CA ALA A 141 -26.49 -16.43 -2.68
C ALA A 141 -27.12 -17.52 -1.78
N GLY A 142 -28.07 -17.16 -0.91
CA GLY A 142 -28.72 -18.09 0.03
C GLY A 142 -27.94 -18.25 1.34
N SER A 143 -28.48 -19.02 2.29
CA SER A 143 -27.85 -19.24 3.61
C SER A 143 -26.57 -20.08 3.57
N ASP A 144 -26.39 -20.85 2.49
CA ASP A 144 -25.39 -21.93 2.44
C ASP A 144 -24.12 -21.53 1.66
N SER A 145 -24.08 -20.33 1.07
CA SER A 145 -22.89 -19.81 0.39
C SER A 145 -22.44 -18.48 1.00
N GLU A 146 -21.22 -18.44 1.51
CA GLU A 146 -20.57 -17.21 1.93
C GLU A 146 -20.13 -16.41 0.70
N VAL A 147 -20.78 -15.26 0.44
CA VAL A 147 -20.27 -14.27 -0.52
C VAL A 147 -19.33 -13.35 0.23
N ASP A 148 -18.05 -13.40 -0.13
CA ASP A 148 -17.05 -12.52 0.48
C ASP A 148 -16.99 -11.15 -0.22
N ILE A 149 -16.31 -10.19 0.40
CA ILE A 149 -16.15 -8.85 -0.16
C ILE A 149 -15.35 -8.86 -1.48
N VAL A 150 -14.46 -9.84 -1.69
CA VAL A 150 -13.64 -9.95 -2.91
C VAL A 150 -14.51 -10.32 -4.10
N ASP A 151 -15.48 -11.22 -3.93
CA ASP A 151 -16.48 -11.59 -4.93
C ASP A 151 -17.34 -10.38 -5.32
N ILE A 152 -17.72 -9.58 -4.32
CA ILE A 152 -18.53 -8.37 -4.54
C ILE A 152 -17.73 -7.31 -5.31
N LEU A 153 -16.48 -7.05 -4.90
CA LEU A 153 -15.60 -6.11 -5.59
C LEU A 153 -15.29 -6.57 -7.01
N THR A 154 -15.10 -7.88 -7.22
CA THR A 154 -14.94 -8.49 -8.56
C THR A 154 -16.17 -8.23 -9.42
N THR A 155 -17.38 -8.43 -8.87
CA THR A 155 -18.65 -8.19 -9.56
C THR A 155 -18.80 -6.71 -9.96
N ILE A 156 -18.48 -5.78 -9.05
CA ILE A 156 -18.50 -4.34 -9.34
C ILE A 156 -17.54 -3.99 -10.48
N GLN A 157 -16.32 -4.53 -10.46
CA GLN A 157 -15.34 -4.25 -11.50
C GLN A 157 -15.73 -4.85 -12.86
N HIS A 158 -16.30 -6.05 -12.89
CA HIS A 158 -16.87 -6.65 -14.10
C HIS A 158 -17.98 -5.77 -14.68
N ALA A 159 -18.89 -5.28 -13.84
CA ALA A 159 -19.98 -4.42 -14.28
C ALA A 159 -19.46 -3.08 -14.84
N ILE A 160 -18.44 -2.47 -14.22
CA ILE A 160 -17.79 -1.26 -14.74
C ILE A 160 -17.12 -1.52 -16.10
N ALA A 161 -16.39 -2.63 -16.23
CA ALA A 161 -15.67 -2.97 -17.46
C ALA A 161 -16.61 -3.32 -18.61
N GLY A 162 -17.69 -4.05 -18.32
CA GLY A 162 -18.74 -4.40 -19.28
C GLY A 162 -19.72 -3.27 -19.57
N ASN A 163 -19.62 -2.13 -18.85
CA ASN A 163 -20.59 -1.03 -18.90
C ASN A 163 -22.03 -1.51 -18.64
N VAL A 164 -22.20 -2.40 -17.66
CA VAL A 164 -23.48 -2.97 -17.24
C VAL A 164 -23.86 -2.44 -15.86
N SER A 165 -25.15 -2.20 -15.63
CA SER A 165 -25.66 -1.82 -14.31
C SER A 165 -25.91 -3.04 -13.42
N ILE A 166 -25.74 -2.87 -12.11
CA ILE A 166 -26.07 -3.92 -11.13
C ILE A 166 -27.46 -3.62 -10.54
N PRO A 167 -28.44 -4.54 -10.63
CA PRO A 167 -29.71 -4.39 -9.93
C PRO A 167 -29.52 -4.57 -8.42
N THR A 168 -30.09 -3.67 -7.64
CA THR A 168 -30.01 -3.67 -6.18
C THR A 168 -31.37 -3.40 -5.53
N LYS A 169 -31.48 -3.73 -4.24
CA LYS A 169 -32.68 -3.51 -3.42
C LYS A 169 -32.50 -2.33 -2.48
N GLU A 170 -33.62 -1.84 -1.96
CA GLU A 170 -33.65 -0.87 -0.87
C GLU A 170 -32.93 -1.42 0.37
N ILE A 171 -32.06 -0.61 0.97
CA ILE A 171 -31.28 -0.98 2.16
C ILE A 171 -31.88 -0.42 3.45
N PHE A 172 -32.74 0.60 3.34
CA PHE A 172 -33.42 1.19 4.48
C PHE A 172 -34.63 0.33 4.88
N PRO A 173 -34.69 -0.23 6.11
CA PRO A 173 -35.71 -1.21 6.47
C PRO A 173 -37.15 -0.73 6.33
N ASP A 174 -37.45 0.54 6.61
CA ASP A 174 -38.83 1.04 6.53
C ASP A 174 -39.23 1.35 5.08
N GLU A 175 -38.28 1.81 4.26
CA GLU A 175 -38.50 1.98 2.81
C GLU A 175 -38.62 0.63 2.11
N ALA A 176 -37.78 -0.35 2.46
CA ALA A 176 -37.82 -1.70 1.90
C ALA A 176 -39.15 -2.44 2.20
N LYS A 177 -39.85 -2.08 3.28
CA LYS A 177 -41.22 -2.57 3.55
C LYS A 177 -42.25 -1.86 2.68
N ALA A 178 -42.06 -0.56 2.42
CA ALA A 178 -42.98 0.27 1.66
C ALA A 178 -42.86 0.06 0.14
N THR A 179 -41.68 -0.32 -0.35
CA THR A 179 -41.42 -0.53 -1.78
C THR A 179 -40.69 -1.84 -2.08
N LYS A 180 -41.07 -2.47 -3.18
CA LYS A 180 -40.37 -3.64 -3.77
C LYS A 180 -39.56 -3.25 -5.01
N ASN A 181 -39.23 -1.98 -5.16
CA ASN A 181 -38.50 -1.48 -6.33
C ASN A 181 -37.12 -2.14 -6.45
N ILE A 182 -36.73 -2.38 -7.69
CA ILE A 182 -35.36 -2.71 -8.05
C ILE A 182 -34.71 -1.41 -8.51
N TYR A 183 -33.60 -1.06 -7.87
CA TYR A 183 -32.75 0.05 -8.28
C TYR A 183 -31.62 -0.46 -9.16
N TYR A 184 -31.05 0.40 -9.99
CA TYR A 184 -29.91 0.05 -10.82
C TYR A 184 -28.73 0.95 -10.48
N CYS A 185 -27.62 0.33 -10.07
CA CYS A 185 -26.33 1.00 -9.90
C CYS A 185 -25.65 1.07 -11.26
N ASP A 186 -25.72 2.23 -11.92
CA ASP A 186 -25.01 2.52 -13.15
C ASP A 186 -23.48 2.61 -12.95
N ARG A 187 -22.73 2.76 -14.05
CA ARG A 187 -21.27 2.85 -14.01
C ARG A 187 -20.75 3.95 -13.08
N LYS A 188 -21.39 5.12 -13.01
CA LYS A 188 -20.95 6.23 -12.14
C LYS A 188 -21.07 5.82 -10.67
N ARG A 189 -22.21 5.24 -10.31
CA ARG A 189 -22.48 4.75 -8.95
C ARG A 189 -21.57 3.60 -8.55
N LEU A 190 -21.26 2.70 -9.49
CA LEU A 190 -20.29 1.60 -9.27
C LEU A 190 -18.87 2.13 -9.02
N VAL A 191 -18.41 3.13 -9.78
CA VAL A 191 -17.13 3.80 -9.51
C VAL A 191 -17.16 4.47 -8.13
N GLY A 192 -18.27 5.12 -7.78
CA GLY A 192 -18.48 5.71 -6.45
C GLY A 192 -18.39 4.68 -5.31
N ALA A 193 -18.95 3.48 -5.52
CA ALA A 193 -18.86 2.38 -4.56
C ALA A 193 -17.42 1.88 -4.36
N LEU A 194 -16.61 1.78 -5.44
CA LEU A 194 -15.19 1.44 -5.33
C LEU A 194 -14.38 2.53 -4.62
N ASN A 195 -14.71 3.80 -4.85
CA ASN A 195 -14.08 4.91 -4.16
C ASN A 195 -14.37 4.91 -2.66
N ILE A 196 -15.58 4.52 -2.24
CA ILE A 196 -15.90 4.29 -0.82
C ILE A 196 -15.01 3.21 -0.24
N TYR A 197 -14.92 2.05 -0.91
CA TYR A 197 -14.06 0.97 -0.44
C TYR A 197 -12.61 1.47 -0.22
N LYS A 198 -12.04 2.17 -1.21
CA LYS A 198 -10.70 2.80 -1.09
C LYS A 198 -10.60 3.74 0.12
N LEU A 199 -11.59 4.60 0.32
CA LEU A 199 -11.60 5.57 1.42
C LEU A 199 -11.67 4.90 2.80
N LEU A 200 -12.51 3.87 2.94
CA LEU A 200 -12.65 3.13 4.20
C LEU A 200 -11.36 2.37 4.53
N VAL A 201 -10.78 1.67 3.54
CA VAL A 201 -9.50 1.00 3.70
C VAL A 201 -8.41 2.01 4.07
N TYR A 202 -8.34 3.15 3.37
CA TYR A 202 -7.40 4.22 3.69
C TYR A 202 -7.53 4.72 5.15
N LYS A 203 -8.76 4.96 5.64
CA LYS A 203 -8.98 5.39 7.03
C LYS A 203 -8.59 4.30 8.03
N LEU A 204 -8.86 3.02 7.75
CA LEU A 204 -8.40 1.91 8.58
C LEU A 204 -6.87 1.89 8.69
N PHE A 205 -6.15 2.00 7.58
CA PHE A 205 -4.68 2.06 7.58
C PHE A 205 -4.15 3.29 8.31
N LYS A 206 -4.70 4.48 8.04
CA LYS A 206 -4.32 5.74 8.67
C LYS A 206 -4.38 5.66 10.19
N HIS A 207 -5.50 5.18 10.75
CA HIS A 207 -5.66 5.05 12.20
C HIS A 207 -4.83 3.90 12.79
N SER A 208 -4.60 2.83 12.04
CA SER A 208 -3.66 1.77 12.43
C SER A 208 -2.22 2.31 12.55
N LEU A 209 -1.79 3.16 11.60
CA LEU A 209 -0.47 3.79 11.62
C LEU A 209 -0.30 4.79 12.77
N ARG A 210 -1.36 5.49 13.19
CA ARG A 210 -1.33 6.35 14.39
C ARG A 210 -1.09 5.55 15.67
N ASN A 211 -1.57 4.31 15.69
CA ASN A 211 -1.43 3.38 16.81
C ASN A 211 -0.32 2.34 16.58
N ILE A 212 0.64 2.63 15.70
CA ILE A 212 1.67 1.69 15.31
C ILE A 212 2.52 1.26 16.52
N LYS A 213 2.76 -0.04 16.64
CA LYS A 213 3.63 -0.60 17.68
C LYS A 213 5.08 -0.31 17.34
N THR A 214 5.72 0.49 18.18
CA THR A 214 7.09 0.95 17.90
C THR A 214 8.19 0.05 18.48
N SER A 215 7.84 -0.92 19.31
CA SER A 215 8.79 -1.81 20.02
C SER A 215 9.75 -2.53 19.07
N ASP A 216 9.26 -2.93 17.90
CA ASP A 216 10.01 -3.76 16.97
C ASP A 216 10.67 -2.99 15.82
N ILE A 217 10.44 -1.67 15.69
CA ILE A 217 10.93 -0.88 14.55
C ILE A 217 12.43 -1.01 14.35
N GLY A 218 13.20 -1.07 15.44
CA GLY A 218 14.65 -1.24 15.36
C GLY A 218 15.06 -2.51 14.61
N LYS A 219 14.30 -3.60 14.74
CA LYS A 219 14.53 -4.85 14.00
C LYS A 219 14.21 -4.69 12.51
N TYR A 220 13.15 -3.97 12.17
CA TYR A 220 12.81 -3.64 10.78
C TYR A 220 13.88 -2.74 10.15
N GLU A 221 14.28 -1.66 10.83
CA GLU A 221 15.34 -0.76 10.33
C GLU A 221 16.65 -1.53 10.11
N LYS A 222 17.02 -2.42 11.05
CA LYS A 222 18.19 -3.29 10.92
C LYS A 222 18.10 -4.20 9.69
N PHE A 223 16.95 -4.82 9.44
CA PHE A 223 16.72 -5.65 8.26
C PHE A 223 16.98 -4.91 6.95
N TYR A 224 16.32 -3.75 6.76
CA TYR A 224 16.52 -2.95 5.55
C TYR A 224 17.95 -2.42 5.46
N HIS A 225 18.60 -2.10 6.59
CA HIS A 225 19.99 -1.69 6.65
C HIS A 225 20.94 -2.79 6.20
N GLU A 226 20.78 -4.00 6.72
CA GLU A 226 21.63 -5.14 6.36
C GLU A 226 21.45 -5.53 4.88
N ILE A 227 20.24 -5.49 4.34
CA ILE A 227 20.02 -5.69 2.90
C ILE A 227 20.72 -4.59 2.10
N ALA A 228 20.52 -3.34 2.47
CA ALA A 228 21.13 -2.22 1.79
C ALA A 228 22.67 -2.35 1.86
N GLU A 229 23.30 -2.56 3.01
CA GLU A 229 24.75 -2.70 3.13
C GLU A 229 25.32 -3.91 2.37
N GLN A 230 24.76 -5.10 2.61
CA GLN A 230 25.32 -6.35 2.10
C GLN A 230 25.15 -6.47 0.58
N PHE A 231 24.02 -6.01 0.03
CA PHE A 231 23.64 -6.29 -1.35
C PHE A 231 23.69 -5.11 -2.31
N SER A 232 23.63 -3.87 -1.80
CA SER A 232 24.07 -2.76 -2.63
C SER A 232 25.59 -2.79 -2.83
N GLY A 233 26.35 -3.60 -2.06
CA GLY A 233 27.81 -3.66 -2.21
C GLY A 233 28.44 -2.28 -2.09
N VAL A 234 27.83 -1.40 -1.30
CA VAL A 234 28.19 0.01 -1.24
C VAL A 234 29.55 0.28 -0.58
N GLY A 235 30.02 -0.69 0.21
CA GLY A 235 31.41 -0.77 0.66
C GLY A 235 32.38 -1.30 -0.41
N LYS A 236 31.92 -2.04 -1.42
CA LYS A 236 32.72 -2.39 -2.60
C LYS A 236 32.65 -1.20 -3.54
N LEU A 237 33.64 -0.31 -3.41
CA LEU A 237 33.87 0.87 -4.24
C LEU A 237 33.31 0.65 -5.66
N ILE A 238 32.18 1.29 -6.02
CA ILE A 238 31.82 1.43 -7.43
C ILE A 238 33.07 2.02 -8.08
N ASN A 239 33.73 1.21 -8.90
CA ASN A 239 34.93 1.64 -9.57
C ASN A 239 34.45 2.60 -10.65
N PRO A 240 34.88 3.88 -10.65
CA PRO A 240 34.48 4.82 -11.69
C PRO A 240 34.67 4.24 -13.09
N LYS A 241 35.69 3.40 -13.29
CA LYS A 241 35.98 2.73 -14.58
C LYS A 241 34.91 1.74 -15.03
N THR A 242 34.23 1.07 -14.10
CA THR A 242 33.20 0.05 -14.41
C THR A 242 31.78 0.53 -14.08
N ALA A 243 31.61 1.76 -13.60
CA ALA A 243 30.35 2.31 -13.10
C ALA A 243 29.19 2.34 -14.10
N VAL A 244 29.48 2.18 -15.40
CA VAL A 244 28.47 2.10 -16.48
C VAL A 244 27.97 0.68 -16.74
N GLN A 245 28.60 -0.32 -16.14
CA GLN A 245 28.12 -1.70 -16.25
C GLN A 245 26.88 -1.86 -15.39
N ARG A 246 25.79 -2.36 -15.97
CA ARG A 246 24.49 -2.49 -15.30
C ARG A 246 24.59 -3.15 -13.92
N GLN A 247 25.31 -4.26 -13.82
CA GLN A 247 25.53 -5.00 -12.56
C GLN A 247 26.31 -4.26 -11.47
N GLU A 248 26.94 -3.13 -11.80
CA GLU A 248 27.70 -2.31 -10.86
C GLU A 248 26.80 -1.26 -10.19
N TYR A 249 25.92 -0.63 -10.97
CA TYR A 249 25.01 0.42 -10.49
C TYR A 249 23.59 -0.07 -10.19
N LEU A 250 23.20 -1.27 -10.61
CA LEU A 250 21.94 -1.91 -10.24
C LEU A 250 22.18 -3.01 -9.19
N SER A 251 21.44 -2.97 -8.09
CA SER A 251 21.45 -4.00 -7.06
C SER A 251 21.02 -5.36 -7.61
N SER A 252 21.61 -6.45 -7.10
CA SER A 252 21.13 -7.82 -7.37
C SER A 252 19.89 -8.18 -6.55
N ILE A 253 19.46 -7.28 -5.65
CA ILE A 253 18.23 -7.39 -4.86
C ILE A 253 17.20 -6.36 -5.33
N ALA A 254 15.97 -6.84 -5.51
CA ALA A 254 14.79 -6.00 -5.64
C ALA A 254 13.74 -6.34 -4.58
N TYR A 255 12.90 -5.36 -4.27
CA TYR A 255 11.71 -5.55 -3.46
C TYR A 255 10.45 -5.47 -4.31
N ILE A 256 9.43 -6.22 -3.91
CA ILE A 256 8.05 -6.03 -4.34
C ILE A 256 7.21 -5.89 -3.08
N THR A 257 6.34 -4.89 -3.01
CA THR A 257 5.28 -4.83 -2.00
C THR A 257 3.93 -4.94 -2.67
N TYR A 258 3.14 -5.92 -2.24
CA TYR A 258 1.73 -6.04 -2.59
C TYR A 258 0.82 -5.32 -1.60
N ASN A 259 1.38 -4.72 -0.55
CA ASN A 259 0.65 -3.89 0.39
C ASN A 259 0.50 -2.47 -0.17
N TRP A 260 -0.66 -1.88 0.10
CA TRP A 260 -0.92 -0.45 -0.18
C TRP A 260 -0.25 0.48 0.85
N ASP A 261 0.20 -0.05 2.00
CA ASP A 261 0.85 0.75 3.04
C ASP A 261 2.29 1.14 2.66
N PRO A 262 2.75 2.35 3.03
CA PRO A 262 4.05 2.85 2.62
C PRO A 262 5.21 2.42 3.54
N ILE A 263 5.05 1.45 4.45
CA ILE A 263 6.07 1.10 5.46
C ILE A 263 7.38 0.62 4.79
N ALA A 264 7.28 -0.32 3.85
CA ALA A 264 8.46 -0.86 3.17
C ALA A 264 9.22 0.20 2.35
N PRO A 265 8.56 0.98 1.46
CA PRO A 265 9.19 2.13 0.82
C PRO A 265 9.81 3.12 1.82
N PHE A 266 9.09 3.47 2.88
CA PHE A 266 9.54 4.42 3.88
C PHE A 266 10.82 3.97 4.59
N LEU A 267 10.85 2.74 5.10
CA LEU A 267 12.02 2.17 5.78
C LEU A 267 13.23 2.10 4.83
N THR A 268 13.01 1.67 3.58
CA THR A 268 14.07 1.61 2.57
C THR A 268 14.66 3.01 2.30
N MET A 269 13.82 4.02 2.12
CA MET A 269 14.27 5.40 1.90
C MET A 269 15.01 5.96 3.12
N LYS A 270 14.50 5.72 4.33
CA LYS A 270 15.12 6.15 5.59
C LYS A 270 16.49 5.53 5.79
N VAL A 271 16.62 4.23 5.55
CA VAL A 271 17.90 3.50 5.60
C VAL A 271 18.88 4.01 4.54
N ASN A 272 18.43 4.16 3.29
CA ASN A 272 19.29 4.68 2.22
C ASN A 272 19.83 6.07 2.56
N GLN A 273 19.03 6.92 3.20
CA GLN A 273 19.50 8.23 3.65
C GLN A 273 20.57 8.12 4.75
N LYS A 274 20.41 7.22 5.73
CA LYS A 274 21.43 6.96 6.76
C LYS A 274 22.75 6.51 6.11
N ILE A 275 22.68 5.57 5.17
CA ILE A 275 23.85 5.07 4.44
C ILE A 275 24.49 6.18 3.60
N ASN A 276 23.69 6.98 2.88
CA ASN A 276 24.19 8.10 2.07
C ASN A 276 24.93 9.16 2.90
N ARG A 277 24.50 9.41 4.16
CA ARG A 277 25.24 10.28 5.09
C ARG A 277 26.60 9.67 5.45
N SER A 278 26.61 8.38 5.82
CA SER A 278 27.86 7.65 6.11
C SER A 278 28.85 7.69 4.93
N LEU A 279 28.35 7.42 3.70
CA LEU A 279 29.17 7.45 2.48
C LEU A 279 29.71 8.83 2.14
N SER A 280 28.93 9.88 2.42
CA SER A 280 29.37 11.26 2.20
C SER A 280 30.52 11.63 3.16
N SER A 281 30.48 11.14 4.39
CA SER A 281 31.57 11.33 5.36
C SER A 281 32.83 10.53 5.00
N SER A 282 32.69 9.39 4.32
CA SER A 282 33.82 8.49 3.98
C SER A 282 34.38 8.66 2.57
N SER A 283 33.95 9.66 1.80
CA SER A 283 34.31 9.80 0.38
C SER A 283 35.78 10.20 0.15
N LYS A 284 36.65 9.21 -0.08
CA LYS A 284 38.04 9.41 -0.52
C LYS A 284 38.09 9.88 -1.99
N LYS A 285 38.99 10.82 -2.30
CA LYS A 285 39.21 11.41 -3.65
C LYS A 285 38.05 12.24 -4.23
N GLY A 286 37.14 12.72 -3.38
CA GLY A 286 36.08 13.65 -3.77
C GLY A 286 34.90 13.05 -4.53
N VAL A 287 34.85 11.73 -4.77
CA VAL A 287 33.70 11.07 -5.39
C VAL A 287 32.65 10.71 -4.34
N CYS A 288 31.51 11.39 -4.40
CA CYS A 288 30.32 11.15 -3.60
C CYS A 288 29.56 9.93 -4.14
N ARG A 289 29.23 8.98 -3.26
CA ARG A 289 28.47 7.77 -3.60
C ARG A 289 27.10 7.86 -2.96
N LYS A 290 26.06 7.54 -3.72
CA LYS A 290 24.69 7.54 -3.22
C LYS A 290 23.90 6.34 -3.72
N ILE A 291 23.05 5.82 -2.84
CA ILE A 291 22.04 4.81 -3.13
C ILE A 291 20.69 5.52 -3.28
N TYR A 292 19.96 5.15 -4.32
CA TYR A 292 18.59 5.59 -4.56
C TYR A 292 17.67 4.40 -4.79
N ILE A 293 16.37 4.66 -4.65
CA ILE A 293 15.32 3.72 -5.02
C ILE A 293 14.87 4.04 -6.44
N ASP A 294 14.72 2.99 -7.24
CA ASP A 294 14.06 3.01 -8.53
C ASP A 294 12.74 2.23 -8.40
N PHE A 295 11.62 2.90 -8.64
CA PHE A 295 10.29 2.29 -8.54
C PHE A 295 9.87 1.54 -9.81
N GLY A 296 10.72 1.47 -10.84
CA GLY A 296 10.42 0.98 -12.20
C GLY A 296 9.95 2.10 -13.13
N VAL A 297 9.46 3.21 -12.56
CA VAL A 297 9.11 4.44 -13.27
C VAL A 297 9.65 5.65 -12.52
N PRO A 298 9.98 6.75 -13.22
CA PRO A 298 10.34 8.00 -12.57
C PRO A 298 9.09 8.62 -11.91
N PHE A 299 8.96 8.45 -10.60
CA PHE A 299 7.96 9.16 -9.82
C PHE A 299 8.47 10.54 -9.44
N ALA A 300 7.66 11.56 -9.67
CA ALA A 300 7.84 12.83 -8.96
C ALA A 300 7.42 12.65 -7.49
N GLY A 301 8.09 13.33 -6.58
CA GLY A 301 7.76 13.41 -5.16
C GLY A 301 7.38 14.83 -4.80
N ILE A 302 6.20 15.02 -4.22
CA ILE A 302 5.77 16.31 -3.68
C ILE A 302 6.07 16.31 -2.18
N LYS A 303 6.97 17.20 -1.78
CA LYS A 303 7.22 17.47 -0.36
C LYS A 303 6.17 18.44 0.18
N LEU A 304 5.51 18.04 1.26
CA LEU A 304 4.51 18.89 1.92
C LEU A 304 5.15 19.87 2.93
N SER A 305 6.37 19.57 3.41
CA SER A 305 7.14 20.40 4.33
C SER A 305 8.67 20.31 4.11
N GLY A 306 9.43 21.22 4.73
CA GLY A 306 10.90 21.26 4.74
C GLY A 306 11.55 21.92 3.51
N ASP A 307 12.80 21.54 3.23
CA ASP A 307 13.56 22.07 2.09
C ASP A 307 12.98 21.52 0.77
N HIS A 308 12.85 22.41 -0.24
CA HIS A 308 12.26 22.11 -1.55
C HIS A 308 10.74 21.86 -1.53
N VAL A 309 10.02 22.45 -0.58
CA VAL A 309 8.54 22.49 -0.61
C VAL A 309 8.04 23.08 -1.92
N GLY A 310 7.02 22.45 -2.51
CA GLY A 310 6.45 22.85 -3.79
C GLY A 310 7.33 22.53 -5.00
N MET A 311 8.53 21.99 -4.82
CA MET A 311 9.37 21.49 -5.90
C MET A 311 9.21 19.98 -6.04
N ALA A 312 9.06 19.52 -7.28
CA ALA A 312 9.07 18.10 -7.61
C ALA A 312 10.46 17.49 -7.36
N VAL A 313 10.53 16.48 -6.49
CA VAL A 313 11.74 15.67 -6.28
C VAL A 313 11.56 14.33 -6.98
N TYR A 314 12.34 14.08 -8.02
CA TYR A 314 12.18 12.86 -8.81
C TYR A 314 12.90 11.66 -8.19
N SER A 315 12.28 10.49 -8.26
CA SER A 315 12.98 9.22 -8.06
C SER A 315 14.02 9.02 -9.16
N PHE A 316 15.03 8.22 -8.88
CA PHE A 316 16.06 7.91 -9.87
C PHE A 316 15.61 6.74 -10.75
N SER A 317 15.79 6.89 -12.07
CA SER A 317 15.63 5.80 -13.03
C SER A 317 16.97 5.17 -13.38
N GLU A 318 16.92 3.98 -13.97
CA GLU A 318 18.09 3.27 -14.49
C GLU A 318 18.90 4.10 -15.49
N ASP A 319 18.22 4.75 -16.43
CA ASP A 319 18.86 5.61 -17.45
C ASP A 319 19.57 6.80 -16.82
N ALA A 320 18.94 7.44 -15.81
CA ALA A 320 19.54 8.55 -15.09
C ALA A 320 20.81 8.11 -14.33
N ALA A 321 20.78 6.92 -13.71
CA ALA A 321 21.96 6.37 -13.05
C ALA A 321 23.08 6.06 -14.04
N PHE A 322 22.77 5.46 -15.19
CA PHE A 322 23.75 5.18 -16.25
C PHE A 322 24.44 6.47 -16.70
N HIS A 323 23.68 7.51 -17.08
CA HIS A 323 24.26 8.75 -17.59
C HIS A 323 25.07 9.51 -16.54
N ILE A 324 24.62 9.57 -15.28
CA ILE A 324 25.41 10.17 -14.21
C ILE A 324 26.71 9.41 -13.99
N ASN A 325 26.66 8.08 -13.96
CA ASN A 325 27.84 7.24 -13.77
C ASN A 325 28.81 7.35 -14.94
N GLU A 326 28.30 7.41 -16.16
CA GLU A 326 29.10 7.64 -17.37
C GLU A 326 29.80 8.99 -17.33
N PHE A 327 29.07 10.06 -17.01
CA PHE A 327 29.64 11.40 -16.91
C PHE A 327 30.71 11.49 -15.80
N THR A 328 30.49 10.82 -14.68
CA THR A 328 31.48 10.67 -13.60
C THR A 328 32.69 9.83 -14.03
N ARG A 329 32.50 8.72 -14.75
CA ARG A 329 33.59 7.89 -15.31
C ARG A 329 34.47 8.73 -16.24
N ASN A 330 33.86 9.44 -17.17
CA ASN A 330 34.57 10.24 -18.17
C ASN A 330 35.35 11.38 -17.48
N SER A 331 34.74 12.03 -16.48
CA SER A 331 35.41 13.03 -15.63
C SER A 331 36.61 12.45 -14.85
N TYR A 332 36.52 11.20 -14.41
CA TYR A 332 37.61 10.51 -13.70
C TYR A 332 38.74 10.04 -14.62
N ALA A 333 38.41 9.57 -15.83
CA ALA A 333 39.36 9.04 -16.81
C ALA A 333 40.21 10.15 -17.47
N ALA A 334 39.62 11.33 -17.71
CA ALA A 334 40.30 12.42 -18.40
C ALA A 334 41.37 13.16 -17.54
N GLY A 335 41.58 12.76 -16.27
CA GLY A 335 42.50 13.45 -15.36
C GLY A 335 42.23 14.97 -15.22
N SER A 336 41.04 15.41 -15.63
CA SER A 336 40.83 16.73 -16.21
C SER A 336 40.88 17.82 -15.12
N LYS A 337 41.57 18.94 -15.39
CA LYS A 337 41.75 20.06 -14.46
C LYS A 337 40.68 21.18 -14.62
N GLY A 338 39.43 20.83 -14.93
CA GLY A 338 38.35 21.82 -15.18
C GLY A 338 37.14 21.73 -14.23
N ASP A 339 36.33 22.80 -14.20
CA ASP A 339 35.21 23.04 -13.27
C ASP A 339 33.93 22.20 -13.51
N LYS A 340 33.84 21.47 -14.63
CA LYS A 340 32.67 20.62 -14.96
C LYS A 340 32.90 19.15 -14.60
N LYS A 341 33.04 18.83 -13.32
CA LYS A 341 33.18 17.44 -12.84
C LYS A 341 31.92 16.97 -12.15
N SER A 342 31.25 15.95 -12.72
CA SER A 342 30.42 15.11 -11.86
C SER A 342 31.31 14.24 -11.01
N LYS A 343 31.03 14.29 -9.71
CA LYS A 343 31.68 13.46 -8.69
C LYS A 343 30.66 12.51 -8.07
N LEU A 344 29.50 12.31 -8.69
CA LEU A 344 28.43 11.48 -8.15
C LEU A 344 28.43 10.10 -8.79
N LEU A 345 28.53 9.06 -7.97
CA LEU A 345 28.23 7.69 -8.39
C LEU A 345 26.91 7.26 -7.75
N VAL A 346 26.01 6.78 -8.60
CA VAL A 346 24.67 6.35 -8.25
C VAL A 346 24.59 4.84 -8.26
N LYS A 347 24.01 4.28 -7.21
CA LYS A 347 23.51 2.91 -7.16
C LYS A 347 22.01 2.90 -6.98
N LEU A 348 21.35 1.97 -7.66
CA LEU A 348 19.90 1.79 -7.61
C LEU A 348 19.54 0.48 -6.94
N MET A 349 18.48 0.55 -6.16
CA MET A 349 17.76 -0.58 -5.61
C MET A 349 16.32 -0.52 -6.13
N LYS A 350 15.87 -1.61 -6.75
CA LYS A 350 14.52 -1.65 -7.33
C LYS A 350 13.50 -1.93 -6.22
N LEU A 351 12.41 -1.17 -6.20
CA LEU A 351 11.27 -1.39 -5.31
C LEU A 351 9.98 -1.23 -6.12
N PHE A 352 9.35 -2.35 -6.43
CA PHE A 352 8.12 -2.37 -7.21
C PHE A 352 6.88 -2.32 -6.30
N VAL A 353 5.88 -1.54 -6.74
CA VAL A 353 4.60 -1.32 -6.04
C VAL A 353 3.43 -1.65 -6.98
N PRO A 354 3.30 -2.91 -7.45
CA PRO A 354 2.31 -3.26 -8.47
C PRO A 354 0.87 -2.93 -8.07
N HIS A 355 0.55 -2.99 -6.78
CA HIS A 355 -0.77 -2.66 -6.24
C HIS A 355 -0.99 -1.15 -5.97
N GLY A 356 0.02 -0.32 -6.21
CA GLY A 356 0.03 1.08 -5.79
C GLY A 356 0.37 1.26 -4.31
N LEU A 357 0.32 2.51 -3.84
CA LEU A 357 0.51 2.91 -2.44
C LEU A 357 -0.50 4.01 -2.09
N PHE A 358 -0.92 4.10 -0.83
CA PHE A 358 -1.84 5.16 -0.38
C PHE A 358 -1.29 6.58 -0.54
N ASN A 359 0.02 6.73 -0.54
CA ASN A 359 0.69 8.00 -0.75
C ASN A 359 1.10 8.20 -2.22
N VAL A 360 0.54 7.45 -3.18
CA VAL A 360 0.67 7.70 -4.61
C VAL A 360 -0.62 8.28 -5.15
N ARG A 361 -0.50 9.27 -6.04
CA ARG A 361 -1.58 9.79 -6.87
C ARG A 361 -1.22 9.61 -8.33
N VAL A 362 -2.21 9.38 -9.18
CA VAL A 362 -2.05 9.34 -10.63
C VAL A 362 -2.85 10.48 -11.24
N CYS A 363 -2.19 11.39 -11.96
CA CYS A 363 -2.89 12.52 -12.56
C CYS A 363 -3.86 12.04 -13.65
N PRO A 364 -5.16 12.38 -13.59
CA PRO A 364 -6.11 11.96 -14.61
C PRO A 364 -5.83 12.59 -15.99
N ARG A 365 -5.16 13.75 -16.03
CA ARG A 365 -4.81 14.45 -17.26
C ARG A 365 -3.59 13.86 -17.98
N CYS A 366 -2.47 13.69 -17.28
CA CYS A 366 -1.20 13.27 -17.91
C CYS A 366 -0.77 11.84 -17.55
N GLN A 367 -1.52 11.12 -16.72
CA GLN A 367 -1.28 9.73 -16.30
C GLN A 367 0.04 9.47 -15.56
N ASN A 368 0.82 10.52 -15.27
CA ASN A 368 2.00 10.43 -14.42
C ASN A 368 1.60 10.22 -12.97
N GLY A 369 2.24 9.24 -12.33
CA GLY A 369 2.14 9.06 -10.90
C GLY A 369 3.09 9.98 -10.14
N PHE A 370 2.74 10.33 -8.90
CA PHE A 370 3.63 11.02 -7.99
C PHE A 370 3.42 10.59 -6.54
N LEU A 371 4.50 10.61 -5.77
CA LEU A 371 4.56 10.29 -4.35
C LEU A 371 4.27 11.53 -3.51
N ILE A 372 3.43 11.37 -2.50
CA ILE A 372 3.23 12.33 -1.44
C ILE A 372 4.23 12.04 -0.33
N ILE A 373 5.05 13.03 0.00
CA ILE A 373 6.11 12.93 1.01
C ILE A 373 5.90 14.06 2.04
N PRO A 374 5.50 13.75 3.28
CA PRO A 374 5.11 14.77 4.25
C PRO A 374 6.29 15.66 4.65
N GLU A 375 7.48 15.09 4.86
CA GLU A 375 8.69 15.83 5.19
C GLU A 375 9.93 15.09 4.62
N ASN A 376 11.11 15.67 4.74
CA ASN A 376 12.38 14.96 4.56
C ASN A 376 12.38 13.62 5.33
N ILE A 377 12.40 12.52 4.59
CA ILE A 377 12.18 11.16 5.11
C ILE A 377 13.09 10.81 6.30
N GLY A 378 14.32 11.32 6.33
CA GLY A 378 15.27 11.06 7.42
C GLY A 378 15.08 11.92 8.66
N LYS A 379 14.10 12.82 8.65
CA LYS A 379 13.61 13.55 9.83
C LYS A 379 12.31 12.96 10.37
N ILE A 380 11.57 12.19 9.58
CA ILE A 380 10.29 11.60 9.97
C ILE A 380 10.53 10.51 11.02
N ASP A 381 10.00 10.72 12.22
CA ASP A 381 9.85 9.65 13.21
C ASP A 381 8.86 8.62 12.68
N PHE A 382 9.07 7.34 12.97
CA PHE A 382 8.13 6.32 12.56
C PHE A 382 6.72 6.52 13.15
N LYS A 383 6.59 7.17 14.31
CA LYS A 383 5.29 7.59 14.87
C LYS A 383 4.55 8.61 14.00
N GLN A 384 5.27 9.32 13.14
CA GLN A 384 4.76 10.30 12.20
C GLN A 384 4.46 9.71 10.82
N ILE A 385 4.64 8.39 10.62
CA ILE A 385 4.40 7.75 9.32
C ILE A 385 2.94 7.90 8.85
N ALA A 386 1.99 8.01 9.77
CA ALA A 386 0.59 8.29 9.47
C ALA A 386 0.40 9.63 8.71
N ASN A 387 1.38 10.54 8.78
CA ASN A 387 1.32 11.81 8.07
C ASN A 387 1.45 11.67 6.55
N LEU A 388 1.85 10.48 6.04
CA LEU A 388 1.75 10.12 4.62
C LEU A 388 0.29 10.12 4.11
N PHE A 389 -0.69 10.11 5.03
CA PHE A 389 -2.13 10.06 4.79
C PHE A 389 -2.81 11.43 5.07
N THR A 390 -2.09 12.54 4.87
CA THR A 390 -2.58 13.88 5.20
C THR A 390 -3.54 14.49 4.17
N PRO A 391 -3.45 14.23 2.85
CA PRO A 391 -4.50 14.64 1.91
C PRO A 391 -5.68 13.65 1.96
N ASP A 392 -6.59 13.88 2.92
CA ASP A 392 -7.83 13.13 3.18
C ASP A 392 -9.04 13.98 2.75
N PRO A 393 -10.05 13.44 2.03
CA PRO A 393 -11.26 14.19 1.65
C PRO A 393 -12.05 14.71 2.84
N ILE A 394 -12.03 13.96 3.96
CA ILE A 394 -12.66 14.35 5.22
C ILE A 394 -11.59 14.21 6.32
N PRO A 395 -10.68 15.19 6.45
CA PRO A 395 -9.61 15.13 7.45
C PRO A 395 -10.16 15.01 8.88
N SER A 396 -9.54 14.16 9.68
CA SER A 396 -9.86 14.04 11.11
C SER A 396 -9.38 15.27 11.89
N GLN A 397 -9.85 15.40 13.13
CA GLN A 397 -9.40 16.47 14.02
C GLN A 397 -7.86 16.50 14.18
N ASP A 398 -7.21 15.35 14.25
CA ASP A 398 -5.76 15.28 14.39
C ASP A 398 -5.03 15.76 13.14
N ASP A 399 -5.59 15.50 11.95
CA ASP A 399 -5.04 16.06 10.70
C ASP A 399 -5.18 17.57 10.68
N LEU A 400 -6.35 18.09 11.05
CA LEU A 400 -6.59 19.53 11.07
C LEU A 400 -5.64 20.25 12.04
N LYS A 401 -5.44 19.70 13.25
CA LYS A 401 -4.45 20.20 14.21
C LYS A 401 -3.06 20.21 13.60
N PHE A 402 -2.66 19.11 12.98
CA PHE A 402 -1.35 18.94 12.40
C PHE A 402 -1.08 19.92 11.24
N ILE A 403 -2.05 20.10 10.35
CA ILE A 403 -1.98 21.07 9.25
C ILE A 403 -1.96 22.51 9.76
N SER A 404 -2.75 22.82 10.80
CA SER A 404 -2.80 24.15 11.41
C SER A 404 -1.52 24.54 12.15
N GLY A 405 -0.70 23.55 12.56
CA GLY A 405 0.56 23.76 13.28
C GLY A 405 1.70 24.40 12.45
N GLY A 406 1.45 24.73 11.17
CA GLY A 406 2.38 25.47 10.32
C GLY A 406 3.47 24.64 9.65
N THR A 407 3.63 23.35 10.01
CA THR A 407 4.62 22.47 9.36
C THR A 407 4.29 22.24 7.88
N TYR A 408 3.01 22.28 7.48
CA TYR A 408 2.52 21.89 6.15
C TYR A 408 1.92 23.08 5.39
N ASN A 409 2.57 24.24 5.43
CA ASN A 409 2.05 25.50 4.87
C ASN A 409 1.66 25.42 3.39
N HIS A 410 2.30 24.56 2.60
CA HIS A 410 1.99 24.42 1.17
C HIS A 410 0.56 23.90 0.94
N VAL A 411 0.18 22.83 1.65
CA VAL A 411 -1.18 22.28 1.56
C VAL A 411 -2.19 23.07 2.38
N LEU A 412 -1.75 23.82 3.41
CA LEU A 412 -2.63 24.69 4.19
C LEU A 412 -3.42 25.67 3.30
N SER A 413 -2.85 26.12 2.18
CA SER A 413 -3.56 26.97 1.22
C SER A 413 -4.80 26.29 0.63
N ASN A 414 -4.75 24.99 0.35
CA ASN A 414 -5.87 24.21 -0.17
C ASN A 414 -6.93 23.96 0.91
N TYR A 415 -6.50 23.72 2.16
CA TYR A 415 -7.41 23.67 3.31
C TYR A 415 -8.16 25.00 3.50
N LYS A 416 -7.47 26.14 3.36
CA LYS A 416 -8.12 27.46 3.40
C LYS A 416 -9.08 27.69 2.24
N LYS A 417 -8.83 27.08 1.07
CA LYS A 417 -9.79 27.08 -0.06
C LYS A 417 -10.96 26.12 0.15
N GLY A 418 -10.97 25.30 1.19
CA GLY A 418 -12.01 24.29 1.43
C GLY A 418 -11.84 23.01 0.61
N LEU A 419 -10.64 22.74 0.10
CA LEU A 419 -10.32 21.59 -0.75
C LEU A 419 -9.19 20.77 -0.11
N PRO A 420 -9.47 20.02 0.97
CA PRO A 420 -8.44 19.46 1.86
C PRO A 420 -7.59 18.34 1.23
N ASP A 421 -8.08 17.63 0.22
CA ASP A 421 -7.38 16.55 -0.46
C ASP A 421 -6.80 16.94 -1.82
N GLU A 422 -7.00 18.19 -2.25
CA GLU A 422 -6.48 18.70 -3.51
C GLU A 422 -4.96 18.84 -3.46
N LEU A 423 -4.30 18.33 -4.50
CA LEU A 423 -2.88 18.50 -4.78
C LEU A 423 -2.68 18.95 -6.23
N THR A 424 -1.56 19.60 -6.51
CA THR A 424 -1.18 20.00 -7.86
C THR A 424 -0.26 18.95 -8.48
N CYS A 425 -0.61 18.43 -9.66
CA CYS A 425 0.26 17.50 -10.39
C CYS A 425 1.61 18.16 -10.69
N PRO A 426 2.75 17.54 -10.31
CA PRO A 426 4.06 18.15 -10.49
C PRO A 426 4.55 18.13 -11.94
N SER A 427 3.85 17.40 -12.84
CA SER A 427 4.21 17.30 -14.25
C SER A 427 3.42 18.24 -15.16
N CYS A 428 2.14 18.47 -14.88
CA CYS A 428 1.25 19.25 -15.77
C CYS A 428 0.34 20.23 -15.03
N GLU A 429 0.55 20.40 -13.72
CA GLU A 429 -0.15 21.35 -12.85
C GLU A 429 -1.67 21.15 -12.71
N HIS A 430 -2.22 20.08 -13.29
CA HIS A 430 -3.63 19.72 -13.13
C HIS A 430 -3.94 19.37 -11.66
N PRO A 431 -5.10 19.79 -11.11
CA PRO A 431 -5.52 19.39 -9.77
C PRO A 431 -5.77 17.88 -9.72
N VAL A 432 -5.43 17.28 -8.58
CA VAL A 432 -5.53 15.84 -8.32
C VAL A 432 -6.06 15.64 -6.92
N TYR A 433 -7.03 14.75 -6.76
CA TYR A 433 -7.76 14.51 -5.50
C TYR A 433 -7.51 13.07 -5.00
N PHE A 434 -8.09 12.72 -3.85
CA PHE A 434 -7.90 11.38 -3.27
C PHE A 434 -8.43 10.25 -4.14
N ASP A 435 -9.53 10.46 -4.87
CA ASP A 435 -10.12 9.47 -5.78
C ASP A 435 -9.19 9.12 -6.97
N ASN A 436 -8.16 9.93 -7.21
CA ASN A 436 -7.08 9.66 -8.16
C ASN A 436 -5.93 8.82 -7.57
N SER A 437 -6.09 8.29 -6.35
CA SER A 437 -5.17 7.29 -5.80
C SER A 437 -5.36 5.96 -6.52
N PHE A 438 -4.28 5.43 -7.08
CA PHE A 438 -4.30 4.08 -7.62
C PHE A 438 -4.14 3.07 -6.48
N MET A 439 -5.15 2.21 -6.35
CA MET A 439 -5.16 1.07 -5.45
C MET A 439 -5.66 -0.10 -6.27
N GLU A 440 -4.79 -1.08 -6.55
CA GLU A 440 -5.24 -2.32 -7.18
C GLU A 440 -6.11 -3.06 -6.17
N ILE A 441 -7.41 -3.06 -6.42
CA ILE A 441 -8.38 -3.76 -5.59
C ILE A 441 -8.17 -5.26 -5.77
N GLN A 442 -8.20 -6.01 -4.67
CA GLN A 442 -8.15 -7.46 -4.72
C GLN A 442 -9.46 -7.98 -5.29
N SER A 443 -9.35 -8.60 -6.46
CA SER A 443 -10.43 -9.12 -7.26
C SER A 443 -9.86 -10.13 -8.26
N ILE A 444 -10.73 -10.98 -8.79
CA ILE A 444 -10.32 -11.97 -9.80
C ILE A 444 -10.02 -11.28 -11.14
N LEU A 445 -10.70 -10.18 -11.47
CA LEU A 445 -10.43 -9.38 -12.66
C LEU A 445 -9.77 -8.05 -12.28
N LYS A 446 -8.51 -7.90 -12.67
CA LYS A 446 -7.78 -6.66 -12.47
C LYS A 446 -8.21 -5.67 -13.56
N GLN A 447 -8.65 -4.47 -13.16
CA GLN A 447 -8.97 -3.38 -14.10
C GLN A 447 -7.72 -2.89 -14.84
N ASP A 448 -7.93 -2.15 -15.93
CA ASP A 448 -6.86 -1.42 -16.60
C ASP A 448 -6.11 -0.54 -15.60
N LYS A 449 -4.81 -0.81 -15.47
CA LYS A 449 -3.94 -0.03 -14.61
C LYS A 449 -3.53 1.24 -15.36
N PRO A 450 -3.30 2.36 -14.66
CA PRO A 450 -2.66 3.52 -15.26
C PRO A 450 -1.33 3.15 -15.89
N ALA A 451 -0.93 3.87 -16.95
CA ALA A 451 0.28 3.56 -17.71
C ALA A 451 1.54 3.42 -16.84
N SER A 452 1.70 4.29 -15.84
CA SER A 452 2.82 4.22 -14.89
C SER A 452 2.82 2.92 -14.08
N ILE A 453 1.67 2.45 -13.62
CA ILE A 453 1.55 1.19 -12.88
C ILE A 453 1.72 -0.02 -13.81
N ASN A 454 1.19 0.03 -15.04
CA ASN A 454 1.42 -1.02 -16.03
C ASN A 454 2.91 -1.20 -16.33
N LYS A 455 3.69 -0.12 -16.45
CA LYS A 455 5.14 -0.22 -16.62
C LYS A 455 5.82 -0.88 -15.43
N ILE A 456 5.47 -0.51 -14.20
CA ILE A 456 5.93 -1.19 -12.98
C ILE A 456 5.58 -2.68 -13.04
N HIS A 457 4.37 -3.01 -13.52
CA HIS A 457 3.88 -4.37 -13.64
C HIS A 457 4.76 -5.23 -14.56
N PHE A 458 5.11 -4.72 -15.73
CA PHE A 458 6.01 -5.40 -16.67
C PHE A 458 7.45 -5.49 -16.14
N ASP A 459 7.97 -4.44 -15.52
CA ASP A 459 9.35 -4.43 -15.01
C ASP A 459 9.56 -5.39 -13.85
N TYR A 460 8.60 -5.47 -12.92
CA TYR A 460 8.69 -6.48 -11.87
C TYR A 460 8.55 -7.87 -12.48
N GLY A 461 7.69 -8.05 -13.48
CA GLY A 461 7.50 -9.34 -14.16
C GLY A 461 8.78 -9.86 -14.78
N ASP A 462 9.51 -8.98 -15.48
CA ASP A 462 10.84 -9.28 -16.01
C ASP A 462 11.82 -9.66 -14.89
N PHE A 463 11.93 -8.85 -13.83
CA PHE A 463 12.83 -9.12 -12.72
C PHE A 463 12.49 -10.45 -12.02
N PHE A 464 11.20 -10.69 -11.78
CA PHE A 464 10.67 -11.90 -11.16
C PHE A 464 11.03 -13.13 -11.97
N SER A 465 10.80 -13.10 -13.29
CA SER A 465 11.14 -14.19 -14.21
C SER A 465 12.64 -14.49 -14.25
N GLN A 466 13.47 -13.55 -13.81
CA GLN A 466 14.93 -13.63 -13.79
C GLN A 466 15.51 -14.05 -12.42
N ALA A 467 14.73 -14.11 -11.35
CA ALA A 467 15.23 -14.36 -10.00
C ALA A 467 15.75 -15.80 -9.80
N ASP A 468 16.83 -15.94 -9.03
CA ASP A 468 17.41 -17.23 -8.62
C ASP A 468 16.98 -17.62 -7.20
N HIS A 469 16.63 -16.61 -6.39
CA HIS A 469 16.13 -16.78 -5.03
C HIS A 469 14.97 -15.82 -4.78
N ILE A 470 13.85 -16.34 -4.31
CA ILE A 470 12.69 -15.57 -3.88
C ILE A 470 12.57 -15.68 -2.36
N ILE A 471 12.43 -14.54 -1.69
CA ILE A 471 12.18 -14.45 -0.25
C ILE A 471 10.80 -13.84 -0.07
N SER A 472 9.83 -14.64 0.36
CA SER A 472 8.46 -14.20 0.61
C SER A 472 8.28 -13.96 2.11
N ILE A 473 7.92 -12.73 2.49
CA ILE A 473 7.71 -12.34 3.88
C ILE A 473 6.27 -11.89 4.07
N GLY A 474 5.49 -12.70 4.79
CA GLY A 474 4.11 -12.40 5.12
C GLY A 474 3.15 -12.33 3.93
N TYR A 475 3.55 -12.88 2.78
CA TYR A 475 2.71 -12.95 1.58
C TYR A 475 2.12 -14.36 1.44
N SER A 476 0.80 -14.47 1.42
CA SER A 476 0.09 -15.76 1.47
C SER A 476 -0.08 -16.44 0.11
N PHE A 477 0.46 -15.86 -0.98
CA PHE A 477 0.31 -16.39 -2.33
C PHE A 477 -1.18 -16.59 -2.71
N PRO A 478 -2.01 -15.53 -2.64
CA PRO A 478 -3.45 -15.65 -2.88
C PRO A 478 -3.73 -16.06 -4.34
N LYS A 479 -4.86 -16.73 -4.54
CA LYS A 479 -5.21 -17.36 -5.82
C LYS A 479 -5.35 -16.33 -6.95
N ASP A 480 -5.91 -15.15 -6.68
CA ASP A 480 -6.12 -14.09 -7.66
C ASP A 480 -4.80 -13.55 -8.22
N ASP A 481 -3.80 -13.36 -7.36
CA ASP A 481 -2.46 -12.95 -7.79
C ASP A 481 -1.77 -14.04 -8.61
N ILE A 482 -1.93 -15.32 -8.24
CA ILE A 482 -1.23 -16.41 -8.92
C ILE A 482 -1.85 -16.79 -10.26
N VAL A 483 -3.17 -16.99 -10.29
CA VAL A 483 -3.87 -17.49 -11.48
C VAL A 483 -3.72 -16.53 -12.66
N ASN A 484 -3.70 -15.22 -12.36
CA ASN A 484 -3.60 -14.15 -13.34
C ASN A 484 -2.17 -13.69 -13.62
N SER A 485 -1.18 -14.10 -12.82
CA SER A 485 0.20 -13.70 -13.06
C SER A 485 0.81 -14.55 -14.18
N VAL A 486 0.73 -14.02 -15.39
CA VAL A 486 1.49 -14.51 -16.56
C VAL A 486 2.96 -14.68 -16.21
N PHE A 487 3.53 -13.79 -15.39
CA PHE A 487 4.94 -13.85 -15.00
C PHE A 487 5.30 -15.08 -14.16
N LEU A 488 4.40 -15.55 -13.29
CA LEU A 488 4.63 -16.79 -12.53
C LEU A 488 4.65 -18.00 -13.46
N LYS A 489 3.76 -18.03 -14.46
CA LYS A 489 3.73 -19.08 -15.48
C LYS A 489 5.00 -19.06 -16.32
N THR A 490 5.44 -17.88 -16.76
CA THR A 490 6.69 -17.71 -17.52
C THR A 490 7.92 -18.11 -16.71
N MET A 491 7.98 -17.76 -15.42
CA MET A 491 9.06 -18.20 -14.53
C MET A 491 9.11 -19.72 -14.46
N LYS A 492 7.96 -20.38 -14.29
CA LYS A 492 7.88 -21.84 -14.22
C LYS A 492 8.39 -22.51 -15.50
N ILE A 493 7.94 -22.04 -16.67
CA ILE A 493 8.42 -22.53 -17.98
C ILE A 493 9.95 -22.43 -18.05
N ARG A 494 10.52 -21.28 -17.67
CA ARG A 494 11.97 -21.09 -17.64
C ARG A 494 12.67 -22.09 -16.70
N MET A 495 12.11 -22.33 -15.51
CA MET A 495 12.67 -23.28 -14.55
C MET A 495 12.67 -24.70 -15.09
N ASP A 496 11.59 -25.09 -15.77
CA ASP A 496 11.43 -26.42 -16.35
C ASP A 496 12.36 -26.62 -17.57
N GLU A 497 12.50 -25.62 -18.45
CA GLU A 497 13.31 -25.72 -19.67
C GLU A 497 14.82 -25.53 -19.43
N LYS A 498 15.23 -24.58 -18.59
CA LYS A 498 16.65 -24.25 -18.36
C LYS A 498 17.28 -25.00 -17.20
N GLY A 499 16.51 -25.82 -16.49
CA GLY A 499 16.97 -26.51 -15.28
C GLY A 499 17.39 -25.57 -14.14
N THR A 500 16.94 -24.30 -14.15
CA THR A 500 17.30 -23.34 -13.09
C THR A 500 16.50 -23.65 -11.82
N ASP A 501 17.19 -24.05 -10.74
CA ASP A 501 16.59 -24.29 -9.43
C ASP A 501 16.34 -22.99 -8.66
N CYS A 502 15.35 -22.19 -9.08
CA CYS A 502 14.92 -21.03 -8.29
C CYS A 502 14.52 -21.51 -6.88
N LYS A 503 15.09 -20.88 -5.86
CA LYS A 503 14.85 -21.23 -4.45
C LYS A 503 13.80 -20.32 -3.83
N LEU A 504 13.04 -20.83 -2.88
CA LEU A 504 12.04 -20.07 -2.12
C LEU A 504 12.32 -20.14 -0.61
N THR A 505 12.60 -18.99 -0.02
CA THR A 505 12.53 -18.77 1.43
C THR A 505 11.17 -18.17 1.76
N TYR A 506 10.32 -18.92 2.46
CA TYR A 506 9.01 -18.44 2.90
C TYR A 506 9.01 -18.14 4.40
N ILE A 507 8.63 -16.92 4.77
CA ILE A 507 8.44 -16.49 6.16
C ILE A 507 6.95 -16.16 6.32
N GLY A 508 6.20 -17.13 6.84
CA GLY A 508 4.77 -17.02 7.08
C GLY A 508 4.42 -16.27 8.36
N SER A 509 3.13 -16.18 8.68
CA SER A 509 2.66 -15.59 9.93
C SER A 509 3.21 -16.33 11.15
N PRO A 510 3.47 -15.63 12.28
CA PRO A 510 3.98 -16.25 13.48
C PRO A 510 2.97 -17.28 14.04
N THR A 511 3.40 -18.51 14.26
CA THR A 511 2.62 -19.56 14.91
C THR A 511 3.50 -20.60 15.60
N THR A 512 3.07 -21.10 16.75
CA THR A 512 3.74 -22.17 17.50
C THR A 512 3.28 -23.57 17.09
N LYS A 513 2.23 -23.67 16.26
CA LYS A 513 1.61 -24.94 15.83
C LYS A 513 2.59 -25.94 15.22
N TYR A 514 3.63 -25.44 14.54
CA TYR A 514 4.59 -26.26 13.81
C TYR A 514 5.91 -26.49 14.56
N GLY A 515 6.04 -25.95 15.78
CA GLY A 515 7.25 -26.05 16.61
C GLY A 515 8.07 -24.76 16.67
N THR A 516 9.29 -24.86 17.19
CA THR A 516 10.19 -23.72 17.46
C THR A 516 11.36 -23.59 16.50
N GLU A 517 11.51 -24.52 15.56
CA GLU A 517 12.61 -24.51 14.58
C GLU A 517 12.56 -23.25 13.71
N PRO A 518 13.72 -22.69 13.34
CA PRO A 518 13.79 -21.53 12.46
C PRO A 518 13.40 -21.86 11.02
N TRP A 519 13.75 -23.06 10.54
CA TRP A 519 13.52 -23.52 9.18
C TRP A 519 12.93 -24.91 9.14
N TYR A 520 11.91 -25.09 8.31
CA TYR A 520 11.27 -26.37 8.03
C TYR A 520 11.38 -26.71 6.55
N LYS A 521 11.48 -28.00 6.25
CA LYS A 521 11.29 -28.50 4.88
C LYS A 521 9.79 -28.52 4.56
N LEU A 522 9.43 -28.21 3.31
CA LEU A 522 8.03 -28.13 2.90
C LEU A 522 7.27 -29.43 3.17
N LYS A 523 7.88 -30.58 2.90
CA LYS A 523 7.29 -31.91 3.10
C LYS A 523 6.86 -32.19 4.53
N ASP A 524 7.64 -31.73 5.49
CA ASP A 524 7.41 -31.97 6.92
C ASP A 524 6.25 -31.09 7.39
N VAL A 525 6.22 -29.84 6.93
CA VAL A 525 5.10 -28.91 7.21
C VAL A 525 3.81 -29.40 6.57
N ARG A 526 3.83 -29.90 5.33
CA ARG A 526 2.64 -30.43 4.65
C ARG A 526 2.00 -31.57 5.45
N LYS A 527 2.82 -32.52 5.91
CA LYS A 527 2.35 -33.63 6.77
C LYS A 527 1.76 -33.12 8.08
N LEU A 528 2.41 -32.15 8.72
CA LEU A 528 1.92 -31.53 9.96
C LEU A 528 0.61 -30.77 9.74
N ALA A 529 0.49 -29.99 8.66
CA ALA A 529 -0.69 -29.19 8.35
C ALA A 529 -1.92 -30.07 8.08
N VAL A 530 -1.76 -31.22 7.41
CA VAL A 530 -2.83 -32.23 7.28
C VAL A 530 -3.23 -32.77 8.65
N LYS A 531 -2.26 -33.15 9.49
CA LYS A 531 -2.53 -33.66 10.84
C LYS A 531 -3.24 -32.64 11.72
N LEU A 532 -2.96 -31.35 11.54
CA LEU A 532 -3.52 -30.25 12.31
C LEU A 532 -4.81 -29.66 11.71
N ALA A 533 -5.28 -30.17 10.57
CA ALA A 533 -6.39 -29.60 9.80
C ALA A 533 -6.23 -28.08 9.55
N ASP A 534 -5.02 -27.63 9.19
CA ASP A 534 -4.73 -26.22 8.91
C ASP A 534 -4.91 -25.90 7.42
N ASP A 535 -6.17 -25.77 6.99
CA ASP A 535 -6.53 -25.59 5.58
C ASP A 535 -5.86 -24.36 4.95
N LYS A 536 -5.70 -23.28 5.70
CA LYS A 536 -5.05 -22.06 5.21
C LYS A 536 -3.58 -22.31 4.88
N THR A 537 -2.86 -23.01 5.74
CA THR A 537 -1.45 -23.36 5.50
C THR A 537 -1.34 -24.36 4.35
N LEU A 538 -2.25 -25.34 4.28
CA LEU A 538 -2.32 -26.29 3.16
C LEU A 538 -2.53 -25.57 1.83
N GLN A 539 -3.49 -24.65 1.74
CA GLN A 539 -3.72 -23.85 0.54
C GLN A 539 -2.46 -23.10 0.10
N THR A 540 -1.76 -22.43 1.02
CA THR A 540 -0.50 -21.75 0.69
C THR A 540 0.57 -22.73 0.22
N ILE A 541 0.71 -23.91 0.84
CA ILE A 541 1.67 -24.95 0.42
C ILE A 541 1.35 -25.45 -0.99
N GLU A 542 0.09 -25.75 -1.29
CA GLU A 542 -0.32 -26.20 -2.62
C GLU A 542 -0.07 -25.13 -3.69
N MET A 543 -0.28 -23.84 -3.34
CA MET A 543 0.07 -22.74 -4.25
C MET A 543 1.57 -22.60 -4.46
N ILE A 544 2.39 -22.83 -3.42
CA ILE A 544 3.86 -22.85 -3.54
C ILE A 544 4.32 -24.01 -4.42
N LEU A 545 3.76 -25.22 -4.24
CA LEU A 545 4.10 -26.41 -5.02
C LEU A 545 3.73 -26.28 -6.51
N LYS A 546 2.76 -25.43 -6.85
CA LYS A 546 2.48 -25.09 -8.26
C LYS A 546 3.62 -24.34 -8.92
N LEU A 547 4.49 -23.68 -8.15
CA LEU A 547 5.52 -22.76 -8.63
C LEU A 547 6.95 -23.26 -8.38
N PHE A 548 7.19 -23.98 -7.29
CA PHE A 548 8.53 -24.41 -6.87
C PHE A 548 8.59 -25.91 -6.63
N LYS A 549 9.75 -26.50 -6.94
CA LYS A 549 10.07 -27.88 -6.55
C LYS A 549 10.16 -27.97 -5.03
N GLU A 550 9.68 -29.07 -4.46
CA GLU A 550 9.62 -29.29 -3.01
C GLU A 550 10.98 -29.08 -2.30
N ASP A 551 12.07 -29.61 -2.85
CA ASP A 551 13.42 -29.48 -2.28
C ASP A 551 14.04 -28.08 -2.40
N ASN A 552 13.40 -27.19 -3.16
CA ASN A 552 13.82 -25.80 -3.34
C ASN A 552 13.12 -24.85 -2.38
N VAL A 553 12.34 -25.35 -1.43
CA VAL A 553 11.55 -24.54 -0.50
C VAL A 553 11.96 -24.78 0.95
N ARG A 554 12.20 -23.68 1.67
CA ARG A 554 12.29 -23.67 3.13
C ARG A 554 11.26 -22.72 3.71
N LEU A 555 10.64 -23.13 4.81
CA LEU A 555 9.53 -22.43 5.43
C LEU A 555 9.94 -21.99 6.84
N SER A 556 9.46 -20.83 7.27
CA SER A 556 9.54 -20.38 8.65
C SER A 556 8.21 -19.82 9.11
N PHE A 557 7.82 -20.18 10.33
CA PHE A 557 6.59 -19.72 10.99
C PHE A 557 6.87 -18.84 12.20
N LYS A 558 8.08 -18.24 12.28
CA LYS A 558 8.41 -17.26 13.32
C LYS A 558 7.88 -15.85 13.02
N GLY A 559 7.40 -15.61 11.80
CA GLY A 559 6.99 -14.28 11.35
C GLY A 559 8.14 -13.29 11.26
N PHE A 560 7.82 -12.08 10.82
CA PHE A 560 8.76 -10.96 10.80
C PHE A 560 8.35 -9.90 11.84
N PRO A 561 9.27 -9.39 12.68
CA PRO A 561 10.71 -9.61 12.66
C PRO A 561 11.18 -10.81 13.49
N GLY A 562 10.28 -11.64 14.05
CA GLY A 562 10.64 -12.72 14.98
C GLY A 562 11.69 -13.70 14.44
N ILE A 563 11.71 -13.96 13.13
CA ILE A 563 12.77 -14.78 12.50
C ILE A 563 14.18 -14.20 12.68
N ALA A 564 14.32 -12.87 12.76
CA ALA A 564 15.60 -12.19 12.95
C ALA A 564 16.20 -12.41 14.35
N ASP A 565 15.40 -12.88 15.31
CA ASP A 565 15.89 -13.25 16.64
C ASP A 565 16.51 -14.67 16.65
N SER A 566 16.19 -15.50 15.65
CA SER A 566 16.61 -16.91 15.58
C SER A 566 17.66 -17.18 14.49
N VAL A 567 17.77 -16.31 13.50
CA VAL A 567 18.59 -16.52 12.31
C VAL A 567 19.30 -15.22 11.95
N LYS A 568 20.59 -15.29 11.58
CA LYS A 568 21.29 -14.10 11.09
C LYS A 568 20.73 -13.71 9.74
N MET A 569 20.64 -12.42 9.45
CA MET A 569 20.03 -11.96 8.21
C MET A 569 20.73 -12.47 6.96
N LYS A 570 22.05 -12.62 7.01
CA LYS A 570 22.83 -13.24 5.94
C LYS A 570 22.32 -14.64 5.59
N ASP A 571 21.81 -15.41 6.55
CA ASP A 571 21.33 -16.78 6.34
C ASP A 571 19.88 -16.79 5.80
N ILE A 572 19.12 -15.71 6.01
CA ILE A 572 17.82 -15.48 5.34
C ILE A 572 18.06 -15.11 3.88
N LEU A 573 19.04 -14.25 3.61
CA LEU A 573 19.34 -13.71 2.28
C LEU A 573 20.09 -14.71 1.40
N ASN A 574 20.96 -15.53 1.99
CA ASN A 574 21.68 -16.58 1.31
C ASN A 574 20.97 -17.93 1.44
N TRP A 575 20.91 -18.65 0.34
CA TRP A 575 20.52 -20.06 0.34
C TRP A 575 21.78 -20.91 0.51
N GLU A 576 22.20 -21.14 1.76
CA GLU A 576 23.26 -22.12 2.08
C GLU A 576 22.59 -23.47 2.35
N LYS A 577 23.13 -24.54 1.75
CA LYS A 577 22.58 -25.91 1.81
C LYS A 577 22.79 -26.56 3.16
#